data_AF-A0A085Z0P7-F1
#
_entry.id   AF-A0A085Z0P7-F1
#
_cell.length_a   1.000
_cell.length_b   1.000
_cell.length_c   1.000
_cell.angle_alpha   90.00
_cell.angle_beta   90.00
_cell.angle_gamma   90.00
#
_symmetry.space_group_name_H-M   'P 1'
#
loop_
_entity.id
_entity.type
_entity.pdbx_description
1 polymer ?
#
loop_
_entity_poly.entity_id
_entity_poly.type
_entity_poly.pdbx_seq_one_letter_code
_entity_poly.pdbx_strand_id
1 'polypeptide(L)'
;MKIKNKNINVQELINEGNNYSSENNCKIKYGEYFSDATPEFLAWISKVENFIYTNFDENSGPYKMLQTADKSKFSGYYLSEFDRELQKYKGAIKSCEHLKPNKSKSENVIISLIKNPVFWTTLVVVIGGSYKLGFDNGNSKFDKEKQEFIDINKKLIDSVKLLKIENSKLNKENFILTKKGFQN
;
A
#
# COMPACT_ATOMS: atom_id res chain seq x y z
N MET A 1 -5.86 9.16 20.63
CA MET A 1 -5.82 10.63 20.80
C MET A 1 -5.51 11.25 19.44
N LYS A 2 -6.53 11.74 18.71
CA LYS A 2 -6.30 12.41 17.42
C LYS A 2 -5.76 13.80 17.71
N ILE A 3 -4.47 14.04 17.46
CA ILE A 3 -3.90 15.39 17.44
C ILE A 3 -4.63 16.12 16.32
N LYS A 4 -5.62 16.94 16.68
CA LYS A 4 -6.23 17.90 15.75
C LYS A 4 -5.09 18.84 15.36
N ASN A 5 -4.58 18.70 14.13
CA ASN A 5 -3.69 19.69 13.54
C ASN A 5 -4.43 21.02 13.61
N LYS A 6 -4.07 21.87 14.58
CA LYS A 6 -4.46 23.27 14.61
C LYS A 6 -4.00 23.81 13.25
N ASN A 7 -4.94 24.24 12.40
CA ASN A 7 -4.59 24.90 11.14
C ASN A 7 -3.72 26.10 11.53
N ILE A 8 -2.41 25.96 11.35
CA ILE A 8 -1.47 27.03 11.65
C ILE A 8 -1.79 28.14 10.66
N ASN A 9 -2.28 29.26 11.19
CA ASN A 9 -2.60 30.41 10.38
C ASN A 9 -1.29 31.14 10.03
N VAL A 10 -1.05 31.36 8.73
CA VAL A 10 0.15 32.08 8.23
C VAL A 10 0.32 33.42 8.96
N GLN A 11 -0.77 34.12 9.25
CA GLN A 11 -0.75 35.40 9.97
C GLN A 11 -0.24 35.25 11.41
N GLU A 12 -0.59 34.17 12.11
CA GLU A 12 -0.09 33.92 13.46
C GLU A 12 1.43 33.74 13.45
N LEU A 13 1.95 32.96 12.50
CA LEU A 13 3.39 32.73 12.38
C LEU A 13 4.16 33.99 11.95
N ILE A 14 3.58 34.83 11.09
CA ILE A 14 4.15 36.14 10.70
C ILE A 14 4.23 37.03 11.94
N ASN A 15 3.13 37.14 12.70
CA ASN A 15 3.08 37.97 13.90
C ASN A 15 4.04 37.48 14.99
N GLU A 16 4.13 36.16 15.20
CA GLU A 16 5.11 35.55 16.11
C GLU A 16 6.53 35.89 15.66
N GLY A 17 6.83 35.75 14.37
CA GLY A 17 8.14 36.05 13.79
C GLY A 17 8.58 37.50 13.95
N ASN A 18 7.66 38.45 13.83
CA ASN A 18 7.96 39.88 13.97
C ASN A 18 8.48 40.27 15.35
N ASN A 19 8.18 39.46 16.38
CA ASN A 19 8.67 39.69 17.74
C ASN A 19 10.11 39.20 17.94
N TYR A 20 10.70 38.50 16.97
CA TYR A 20 12.04 37.96 17.09
C TYR A 20 13.11 38.84 16.43
N SER A 21 14.25 38.94 17.09
CA SER A 21 15.48 39.58 16.60
C SER A 21 16.71 39.01 17.31
N SER A 22 17.91 39.29 16.79
CA SER A 22 19.15 39.00 17.51
C SER A 22 19.22 39.73 18.87
N GLU A 23 18.41 40.77 19.07
CA GLU A 23 18.39 41.53 20.32
C GLU A 23 17.78 40.75 21.49
N ASN A 24 16.71 40.00 21.26
CA ASN A 24 15.94 39.33 22.31
C ASN A 24 15.94 37.80 22.23
N ASN A 25 16.51 37.20 21.17
CA ASN A 25 16.55 35.74 20.98
C ASN A 25 17.94 35.12 21.04
N CYS A 26 18.93 35.82 21.56
CA CYS A 26 20.25 35.26 21.85
C CYS A 26 20.43 35.09 23.37
N LYS A 27 20.97 33.94 23.81
CA LYS A 27 21.19 33.65 25.24
C LYS A 27 22.31 34.51 25.84
N ILE A 28 23.50 34.44 25.27
CA ILE A 28 24.68 35.16 25.72
C ILE A 28 25.24 35.92 24.53
N LYS A 29 25.57 37.20 24.74
CA LYS A 29 26.19 38.07 23.73
C LYS A 29 27.55 38.53 24.20
N TYR A 30 28.51 38.54 23.29
CA TYR A 30 29.84 39.08 23.53
C TYR A 30 30.29 39.85 22.28
N GLY A 31 30.22 41.18 22.37
CA GLY A 31 30.45 42.05 21.22
C GLY A 31 29.51 41.72 20.06
N GLU A 32 30.07 41.38 18.90
CA GLU A 32 29.34 41.03 17.68
C GLU A 32 28.91 39.56 17.61
N TYR A 33 29.25 38.74 18.61
CA TYR A 33 29.00 37.31 18.63
C TYR A 33 27.92 36.94 19.65
N PHE A 34 27.26 35.81 19.41
CA PHE A 34 26.33 35.23 20.39
C PHE A 34 26.52 33.71 20.53
N SER A 35 26.14 33.16 21.69
CA SER A 35 26.30 31.73 21.97
C SER A 35 25.26 30.88 21.25
N ASP A 36 23.98 31.04 21.59
CA ASP A 36 22.89 30.22 21.08
C ASP A 36 21.61 31.03 21.02
N ALA A 37 20.74 30.66 20.08
CA ALA A 37 19.38 31.14 20.05
C ALA A 37 18.54 30.60 21.22
N THR A 38 17.44 31.29 21.54
CA THR A 38 16.49 30.81 22.56
C THR A 38 15.69 29.60 22.04
N PRO A 39 15.29 28.67 22.93
CA PRO A 39 14.47 27.51 22.53
C PRO A 39 13.15 27.89 21.85
N GLU A 40 12.52 28.98 22.29
CA GLU A 40 11.25 29.47 21.73
C GLU A 40 11.41 29.91 20.27
N PHE A 41 12.52 30.60 19.97
CA PHE A 41 12.86 31.00 18.60
C PHE A 41 13.09 29.77 17.71
N LEU A 42 13.87 28.79 18.19
CA LEU A 42 14.13 27.56 17.44
C LEU A 42 12.87 26.72 17.23
N ALA A 43 11.94 26.75 18.18
CA ALA A 43 10.62 26.16 18.02
C ALA A 43 9.82 26.86 16.92
N TRP A 44 9.83 28.19 16.87
CA TRP A 44 9.21 28.94 15.78
C TRP A 44 9.81 28.63 14.41
N ILE A 45 11.15 28.61 14.29
CA ILE A 45 11.85 28.18 13.07
C ILE A 45 11.33 26.83 12.59
N SER A 46 11.22 25.86 13.52
CA SER A 46 10.75 24.52 13.20
C SER A 46 9.28 24.50 12.76
N LYS A 47 8.42 25.37 13.31
CA LYS A 47 7.03 25.55 12.84
C LYS A 47 6.99 26.08 11.41
N VAL A 48 7.81 27.09 11.09
CA VAL A 48 7.90 27.68 9.75
C VAL A 48 8.36 26.64 8.73
N GLU A 49 9.44 25.92 9.03
CA GLU A 49 9.96 24.83 8.17
C GLU A 49 8.89 23.79 7.91
N ASN A 50 8.26 23.28 8.97
CA ASN A 50 7.21 22.27 8.85
C ASN A 50 6.01 22.78 8.03
N PHE A 51 5.59 24.03 8.24
CA PHE A 51 4.49 24.63 7.50
C PHE A 51 4.81 24.72 6.00
N ILE A 52 5.98 25.25 5.64
CA ILE A 52 6.37 25.41 4.24
C ILE A 52 6.54 24.03 3.58
N TYR A 53 7.29 23.12 4.21
CA TYR A 53 7.53 21.78 3.65
C TYR A 53 6.29 20.91 3.55
N THR A 54 5.26 21.15 4.36
CA THR A 54 3.99 20.40 4.29
C THR A 54 3.06 20.93 3.20
N ASN A 55 3.07 22.25 2.96
CA ASN A 55 2.04 22.91 2.14
C ASN A 55 2.54 23.37 0.76
N PHE A 56 3.85 23.52 0.58
CA PHE A 56 4.44 24.07 -0.63
C PHE A 56 5.44 23.12 -1.27
N ASP A 57 5.39 23.02 -2.60
CA ASP A 57 6.31 22.19 -3.39
C ASP A 57 7.71 22.81 -3.48
N GLU A 58 8.66 22.02 -3.98
CA GLU A 58 10.07 22.42 -4.05
C GLU A 58 10.34 23.57 -5.04
N ASN A 59 9.41 23.76 -5.98
CA ASN A 59 9.51 24.79 -7.00
C ASN A 59 8.91 26.14 -6.58
N SER A 60 8.16 26.16 -5.48
CA SER A 60 7.51 27.36 -4.96
C SER A 60 8.49 28.38 -4.39
N GLY A 61 8.12 29.66 -4.46
CA GLY A 61 8.88 30.76 -3.86
C GLY A 61 9.20 30.59 -2.36
N PRO A 62 8.22 30.24 -1.51
CA PRO A 62 8.46 30.02 -0.08
C PRO A 62 9.49 28.93 0.19
N TYR A 63 9.41 27.82 -0.56
CA TYR A 63 10.32 26.70 -0.39
C TYR A 63 11.74 27.05 -0.84
N LYS A 64 11.90 27.67 -2.01
CA LYS A 64 13.21 28.10 -2.50
C LYS A 64 13.86 29.12 -1.58
N MET A 65 13.08 30.06 -1.04
CA MET A 65 13.62 31.05 -0.11
C MET A 65 14.09 30.39 1.20
N LEU A 66 13.29 29.46 1.72
CA LEU A 66 13.66 28.69 2.91
C LEU A 66 14.92 27.84 2.69
N GLN A 67 15.11 27.25 1.51
CA GLN A 67 16.33 26.48 1.21
C GLN A 67 17.62 27.30 1.28
N THR A 68 17.54 28.62 1.06
CA THR A 68 18.71 29.50 1.18
C THR A 68 19.04 29.89 2.62
N ALA A 69 18.15 29.58 3.56
CA ALA A 69 18.33 29.90 4.97
C ALA A 69 19.17 28.82 5.67
N ASP A 70 20.11 29.25 6.51
CA ASP A 70 21.01 28.36 7.23
C ASP A 70 20.75 28.43 8.74
N LYS A 71 20.04 27.42 9.25
CA LYS A 71 19.72 27.27 10.68
C LYS A 71 20.96 27.21 11.57
N SER A 72 22.12 26.78 11.05
CA SER A 72 23.35 26.70 11.85
C SER A 72 23.83 28.08 12.31
N LYS A 73 23.47 29.14 11.58
CA LYS A 73 23.80 30.53 11.93
C LYS A 73 23.06 31.06 13.14
N PHE A 74 22.15 30.27 13.73
CA PHE A 74 21.48 30.57 14.99
C PHE A 74 22.19 30.00 16.23
N SER A 75 23.41 29.48 16.09
CA SER A 75 24.26 29.06 17.22
C SER A 75 25.74 29.38 16.96
N GLY A 76 26.33 30.28 17.75
CA GLY A 76 27.77 30.50 17.79
C GLY A 76 28.33 31.40 16.69
N TYR A 77 27.51 32.26 16.08
CA TYR A 77 27.90 33.10 14.94
C TYR A 77 27.76 34.61 15.23
N TYR A 78 28.01 35.44 14.22
CA TYR A 78 27.83 36.89 14.28
C TYR A 78 26.35 37.27 14.37
N LEU A 79 26.04 38.33 15.12
CA LEU A 79 24.68 38.88 15.24
C LEU A 79 24.09 39.31 13.89
N SER A 80 24.91 39.86 12.99
CA SER A 80 24.50 40.25 11.64
C SER A 80 24.05 39.04 10.79
N GLU A 81 24.68 37.89 10.98
CA GLU A 81 24.31 36.64 10.31
C GLU A 81 22.98 36.11 10.86
N PHE A 82 22.76 36.22 12.18
CA PHE A 82 21.49 35.87 12.81
C PHE A 82 20.32 36.63 12.17
N ASP A 83 20.42 37.96 12.13
CA ASP A 83 19.33 38.78 11.58
C ASP A 83 19.15 38.54 10.09
N ARG A 84 20.25 38.34 9.34
CA ARG A 84 20.17 38.01 7.91
C ARG A 84 19.43 36.69 7.67
N GLU A 85 19.75 35.64 8.41
CA GLU A 85 19.07 34.35 8.27
C GLU A 85 17.60 34.45 8.75
N LEU A 86 17.34 35.17 9.84
CA LEU A 86 15.98 35.42 10.31
C LEU A 86 15.12 36.13 9.25
N GLN A 87 15.68 37.11 8.53
CA GLN A 87 14.97 37.77 7.43
C GLN A 87 14.57 36.82 6.31
N LYS A 88 15.38 35.79 6.02
CA LYS A 88 15.02 34.76 5.04
C LYS A 88 13.81 33.95 5.50
N TYR A 89 13.76 33.54 6.77
CA TYR A 89 12.59 32.86 7.34
C TYR A 89 11.34 33.75 7.34
N LYS A 90 11.47 35.02 7.75
CA LYS A 90 10.38 36.01 7.72
C LYS A 90 9.85 36.24 6.30
N GLY A 91 10.75 36.41 5.33
CA GLY A 91 10.39 36.54 3.93
C GLY A 91 9.71 35.28 3.39
N ALA A 92 10.26 34.10 3.71
CA ALA A 92 9.72 32.82 3.23
C ALA A 92 8.27 32.66 3.68
N ILE A 93 7.98 32.94 4.95
CA ILE A 93 6.59 32.86 5.43
C ILE A 93 5.70 33.99 4.92
N LYS A 94 6.22 35.20 4.75
CA LYS A 94 5.47 36.30 4.14
C LYS A 94 5.04 35.96 2.71
N SER A 95 5.89 35.26 1.96
CA SER A 95 5.55 34.81 0.62
C SER A 95 4.40 33.78 0.58
N CYS A 96 4.17 33.04 1.67
CA CYS A 96 3.01 32.14 1.80
C CYS A 96 1.67 32.88 1.90
N GLU A 97 1.65 34.18 2.25
CA GLU A 97 0.41 34.95 2.39
C GLU A 97 -0.33 35.14 1.06
N HIS A 98 0.42 35.28 -0.03
CA HIS A 98 -0.11 35.54 -1.37
C HIS A 98 -0.18 34.29 -2.26
N LEU A 99 0.41 33.17 -1.80
CA LEU A 99 0.48 31.94 -2.56
C LEU A 99 -0.45 30.88 -1.97
N LYS A 100 -1.22 30.23 -2.85
CA LYS A 100 -2.02 29.07 -2.45
C LYS A 100 -1.10 27.86 -2.25
N PRO A 101 -1.32 27.04 -1.21
CA PRO A 101 -0.66 25.75 -1.05
C PRO A 101 -0.76 24.93 -2.33
N ASN A 102 0.38 24.55 -2.90
CA ASN A 102 0.48 23.83 -4.16
C ASN A 102 1.04 22.41 -3.98
N LYS A 103 1.46 22.04 -2.75
CA LYS A 103 1.87 20.68 -2.48
C LYS A 103 0.64 19.78 -2.40
N SER A 104 0.49 18.94 -3.41
CA SER A 104 -0.38 17.77 -3.33
C SER A 104 0.04 16.96 -2.09
N LYS A 105 -0.87 16.82 -1.11
CA LYS A 105 -0.72 15.75 -0.11
C LYS A 105 -0.71 14.48 -0.93
N SER A 106 0.47 13.88 -1.10
CA SER A 106 0.70 12.67 -1.89
C SER A 106 -0.54 11.78 -1.79
N GLU A 107 -1.35 11.74 -2.85
CA GLU A 107 -2.54 10.90 -2.85
C GLU A 107 -2.03 9.51 -2.51
N ASN A 108 -2.57 8.89 -1.44
CA ASN A 108 -2.14 7.56 -1.02
C ASN A 108 -2.00 6.69 -2.27
N VAL A 109 -0.86 6.03 -2.46
CA VAL A 109 -0.57 5.23 -3.67
C VAL A 109 -1.70 4.24 -3.99
N ILE A 110 -2.40 3.79 -2.95
CA ILE A 110 -3.61 2.95 -3.05
C ILE A 110 -4.74 3.65 -3.82
N ILE A 111 -4.99 4.93 -3.54
CA ILE A 111 -6.02 5.73 -4.21
C ILE A 111 -5.66 5.97 -5.68
N SER A 112 -4.38 6.22 -5.99
CA SER A 112 -3.95 6.38 -7.39
C SER A 112 -4.03 5.06 -8.17
N LEU A 113 -3.77 3.93 -7.54
CA LEU A 113 -3.97 2.59 -8.11
C LEU A 113 -5.46 2.30 -8.39
N ILE A 114 -6.36 2.60 -7.45
CA ILE A 114 -7.81 2.35 -7.61
C ILE A 114 -8.43 3.22 -8.72
N LYS A 115 -7.95 4.46 -8.89
CA LYS A 115 -8.38 5.35 -9.97
C LYS A 115 -7.89 4.89 -11.35
N ASN A 116 -6.89 4.02 -11.44
CA ASN A 116 -6.33 3.59 -12.70
C ASN A 116 -7.25 2.53 -13.37
N PRO A 117 -7.81 2.77 -14.56
CA PRO A 117 -8.67 1.79 -15.23
C PRO A 117 -7.96 0.47 -15.57
N VAL A 118 -6.63 0.48 -15.77
CA VAL A 118 -5.83 -0.71 -16.07
C VAL A 118 -5.78 -1.68 -14.88
N PHE A 119 -5.91 -1.17 -13.65
CA PHE A 119 -5.99 -1.99 -12.44
C PHE A 119 -7.22 -2.89 -12.48
N TRP A 120 -8.38 -2.31 -12.82
CA TRP A 120 -9.64 -3.04 -12.91
C TRP A 120 -9.67 -4.04 -14.07
N THR A 121 -9.11 -3.69 -15.23
CA THR A 121 -9.06 -4.62 -16.37
C THR A 121 -8.21 -5.84 -16.04
N THR A 122 -7.06 -5.64 -15.40
CA THR A 122 -6.16 -6.74 -15.01
C THR A 122 -6.86 -7.66 -14.01
N LEU A 123 -7.53 -7.08 -13.01
CA LEU A 123 -8.29 -7.83 -12.01
C LEU A 123 -9.37 -8.71 -12.64
N VAL A 124 -10.16 -8.16 -13.56
CA VAL A 124 -11.23 -8.91 -14.26
C VAL A 124 -10.64 -10.03 -15.13
N VAL A 125 -9.54 -9.79 -15.83
CA VAL A 125 -8.87 -10.80 -16.66
C VAL A 125 -8.34 -11.95 -15.81
N VAL A 126 -7.73 -11.66 -14.65
CA VAL A 126 -7.20 -12.69 -13.75
C VAL A 126 -8.34 -13.53 -13.16
N ILE A 127 -9.42 -12.89 -12.70
CA ILE A 127 -10.60 -13.61 -12.17
C ILE A 127 -11.24 -14.48 -13.27
N GLY A 128 -11.46 -13.92 -14.45
CA GLY A 128 -12.07 -14.65 -15.58
C GLY A 128 -11.20 -15.80 -16.07
N GLY A 129 -9.89 -15.59 -16.19
CA GLY A 129 -8.93 -16.62 -16.55
C GLY A 129 -8.89 -17.76 -15.52
N SER A 130 -8.86 -17.43 -14.24
CA SER A 130 -8.87 -18.41 -13.15
C SER A 130 -10.14 -19.24 -13.12
N TYR A 131 -11.30 -18.60 -13.33
CA TYR A 131 -12.59 -19.28 -13.40
C TYR A 131 -12.65 -20.26 -14.58
N LYS A 132 -12.24 -19.81 -15.78
CA LYS A 132 -12.23 -20.66 -16.98
C LYS A 132 -11.31 -21.87 -16.83
N LEU A 133 -10.09 -21.66 -16.33
CA LEU A 133 -9.16 -22.75 -16.07
C LEU A 133 -9.72 -23.75 -15.05
N GLY A 134 -10.38 -23.27 -13.99
CA GLY A 134 -11.06 -24.12 -13.02
C GLY A 134 -12.20 -24.94 -13.64
N PHE A 135 -13.01 -24.32 -14.50
CA PHE A 135 -14.12 -24.97 -15.18
C PHE A 135 -13.67 -26.04 -16.18
N ASP A 136 -12.69 -25.70 -17.02
CA ASP A 136 -12.15 -26.63 -18.04
C ASP A 136 -11.48 -27.84 -17.37
N ASN A 137 -10.70 -27.59 -16.31
CA ASN A 137 -10.08 -28.66 -15.54
C ASN A 137 -11.13 -29.55 -14.84
N GLY A 138 -12.18 -28.95 -14.29
CA GLY A 138 -13.31 -29.65 -13.70
C GLY A 138 -14.00 -30.60 -14.68
N ASN A 139 -14.40 -30.10 -15.85
CA ASN A 139 -15.08 -30.91 -16.87
C ASN A 139 -14.22 -32.07 -17.36
N SER A 140 -12.92 -31.82 -17.62
CA SER A 140 -12.01 -32.87 -18.08
C SER A 140 -11.84 -34.01 -17.07
N LYS A 141 -11.90 -33.69 -15.76
CA LYS A 141 -11.82 -34.66 -14.69
C LYS A 141 -13.11 -35.48 -14.59
N PHE A 142 -14.27 -34.81 -14.64
CA PHE A 142 -15.57 -35.49 -14.62
C PHE A 142 -15.76 -36.42 -15.80
N ASP A 143 -15.36 -36.03 -17.02
CA ASP A 143 -15.49 -36.87 -18.20
C ASP A 143 -14.59 -38.11 -18.15
N LYS A 144 -13.36 -37.97 -17.61
CA LYS A 144 -12.47 -39.11 -17.36
C LYS A 144 -13.05 -40.09 -16.35
N GLU A 145 -13.51 -39.58 -15.20
CA GLU A 145 -14.10 -40.42 -14.16
C GLU A 145 -15.35 -41.14 -14.68
N LYS A 146 -16.19 -40.46 -15.47
CA LYS A 146 -17.39 -41.04 -16.08
C LYS A 146 -17.06 -42.18 -17.05
N GLN A 147 -16.06 -42.01 -17.92
CA GLN A 147 -15.59 -43.06 -18.83
C GLN A 147 -15.05 -44.27 -18.06
N GLU A 148 -14.24 -44.03 -17.02
CA GLU A 148 -13.68 -45.08 -16.18
C GLU A 148 -14.77 -45.89 -15.46
N PHE A 149 -15.80 -45.22 -14.93
CA PHE A 149 -16.97 -45.89 -14.35
C PHE A 149 -17.74 -46.75 -15.36
N ILE A 150 -17.91 -46.28 -16.60
CA ILE A 150 -18.58 -47.04 -17.67
C ILE A 150 -17.78 -48.31 -18.01
N ASP A 151 -16.45 -48.19 -18.12
CA ASP A 151 -15.57 -49.32 -18.43
C ASP A 151 -15.57 -50.37 -17.32
N ILE A 152 -15.51 -49.94 -16.05
CA ILE A 152 -15.60 -50.84 -14.89
C ILE A 152 -16.94 -51.57 -14.90
N ASN A 153 -18.05 -50.86 -15.13
CA ASN A 153 -19.37 -51.46 -15.12
C ASN A 153 -19.54 -52.48 -16.27
N LYS A 154 -18.99 -52.18 -17.46
CA LYS A 154 -18.99 -53.12 -18.59
C LYS A 154 -18.22 -54.40 -18.27
N LYS A 155 -17.01 -54.28 -17.71
CA LYS A 155 -16.20 -55.44 -17.26
C LYS A 155 -16.93 -56.28 -16.22
N LEU A 156 -17.65 -55.63 -15.29
CA LEU A 156 -18.43 -56.32 -14.28
C LEU A 156 -19.59 -57.11 -14.89
N ILE A 157 -20.34 -56.49 -15.81
CA ILE A 157 -21.45 -57.16 -16.53
C ILE A 157 -20.94 -58.38 -17.31
N ASP A 158 -19.81 -58.25 -18.00
CA ASP A 158 -19.23 -59.36 -18.76
C ASP A 158 -18.75 -60.49 -17.84
N SER A 159 -18.14 -60.16 -16.71
CA SER A 159 -17.77 -61.14 -15.67
C SER A 159 -19.00 -61.88 -15.11
N VAL A 160 -20.09 -61.16 -14.83
CA VAL A 160 -21.35 -61.76 -14.35
C VAL A 160 -21.95 -62.71 -15.39
N LYS A 161 -21.89 -62.35 -16.69
CA LYS A 161 -22.34 -63.24 -17.77
C LYS A 161 -21.51 -64.51 -17.84
N LEU A 162 -20.19 -64.40 -17.75
CA LEU A 162 -19.29 -65.55 -17.75
C LEU A 162 -19.60 -66.50 -16.59
N LEU A 163 -19.72 -65.96 -15.37
CA LEU A 163 -20.09 -66.74 -14.19
C LEU A 163 -21.45 -67.43 -14.34
N LYS A 164 -22.43 -66.76 -14.96
CA LYS A 164 -23.75 -67.36 -15.23
C LYS A 164 -23.67 -68.53 -16.21
N ILE A 165 -22.83 -68.40 -17.26
CA ILE A 165 -22.58 -69.48 -18.22
C ILE A 165 -21.88 -70.65 -17.52
N GLU A 166 -20.86 -70.39 -16.72
CA GLU A 166 -20.12 -71.41 -16.00
C GLU A 166 -20.99 -72.17 -15.00
N ASN A 167 -21.76 -71.45 -14.17
CA ASN A 167 -22.76 -72.07 -13.28
C ASN A 167 -23.79 -72.91 -14.04
N SER A 168 -24.22 -72.47 -15.23
CA SER A 168 -25.15 -73.26 -16.04
C SER A 168 -24.53 -74.56 -16.58
N LYS A 169 -23.22 -74.58 -16.87
CA LYS A 169 -22.49 -75.78 -17.28
C LYS A 169 -22.34 -76.75 -16.11
N LEU A 170 -21.90 -76.25 -14.95
CA LEU A 170 -21.77 -77.05 -13.72
C LEU A 170 -23.10 -77.68 -13.31
N ASN A 171 -24.21 -76.94 -13.40
CA ASN A 171 -25.53 -77.50 -13.12
C ASN A 171 -25.94 -78.62 -14.10
N LYS A 172 -25.57 -78.51 -15.38
CA LYS A 172 -25.81 -79.58 -16.36
C LYS A 172 -24.94 -80.81 -16.06
N GLU A 173 -23.68 -80.62 -15.70
CA GLU A 173 -22.76 -81.71 -15.34
C GLU A 173 -23.23 -82.45 -14.08
N ASN A 174 -23.62 -81.71 -13.04
CA ASN A 174 -24.20 -82.27 -11.82
C ASN A 174 -25.51 -83.05 -12.10
N PHE A 175 -26.36 -82.56 -13.01
CA PHE A 175 -27.56 -83.27 -13.43
C PHE A 175 -27.24 -84.60 -14.16
N ILE A 176 -26.20 -84.63 -14.99
CA ILE A 176 -25.77 -85.85 -15.68
C ILE A 176 -25.17 -86.87 -14.70
N LEU A 177 -24.38 -86.43 -13.73
CA LEU A 177 -23.78 -87.28 -12.70
C LEU A 177 -24.85 -87.89 -11.78
N THR A 178 -25.83 -87.11 -11.34
CA THR A 178 -26.97 -87.61 -10.56
C THR A 178 -27.78 -88.63 -11.36
N LYS A 179 -28.02 -88.41 -12.66
CA LYS A 179 -28.75 -89.37 -13.50
C LYS A 179 -28.01 -90.70 -13.72
N LYS A 180 -26.66 -90.68 -13.78
CA LYS A 180 -25.83 -91.90 -13.86
C LYS A 180 -25.78 -92.67 -12.53
N GLY A 181 -25.89 -91.98 -11.39
CA GLY A 181 -25.94 -92.61 -10.07
C GLY A 181 -27.23 -93.40 -9.78
N PHE A 182 -28.30 -93.19 -10.55
CA PHE A 182 -29.57 -93.93 -10.44
C PHE A 182 -29.65 -95.21 -11.29
N GLN A 183 -28.59 -95.57 -12.02
CA GLN A 183 -28.54 -96.77 -12.87
C GLN A 183 -27.64 -97.92 -12.34
N ASN A 184 -27.17 -97.82 -11.09
CA ASN A 184 -26.50 -98.91 -10.38
C ASN A 184 -27.32 -99.38 -9.19
#